data_AF-A0A5C8MLL7-F1
#
_entry.id   AF-A0A5C8MLL7-F1
#
_cell.length_a   1.000
_cell.length_b   1.000
_cell.length_c   1.000
_cell.angle_alpha   90.00
_cell.angle_beta   90.00
_cell.angle_gamma   90.00
#
_symmetry.space_group_name_H-M   'P 1'
#
loop_
_entity.id
_entity.type
_entity.pdbx_description
1 polymer ?
#
loop_
_entity_poly.entity_id
_entity_poly.type
_entity_poly.pdbx_seq_one_letter_code
_entity_poly.pdbx_strand_id
1 'polypeptide(L)'
;HGVFVTIDMEDYSRCQKTLDIFKQLKKEYDNVGTVLQAYLYRTVSDIEDLKDYHPNLRLVKGAYKESPEVAFPDKKDVDENFKKIIKMHLLNGNYTAVATHDDAIIEYTKQLVKEYNIPNSQFEFQMLYGIRPERQEQLAREGYTMRVYVPYGTDWYGYFMRRLAERPANVAFVLKGIFRK
;
A
#
# COMPACT_ATOMS: atom_id res chain seq x y z
N HIS A 1 -24.25 -5.61 6.64
CA HIS A 1 -23.78 -5.58 5.24
C HIS A 1 -22.37 -6.17 5.02
N GLY A 2 -21.58 -6.50 6.06
CA GLY A 2 -20.31 -7.23 5.88
C GLY A 2 -19.24 -6.50 5.07
N VAL A 3 -19.31 -5.16 5.00
CA VAL A 3 -18.38 -4.33 4.21
C VAL A 3 -17.09 -4.14 5.00
N PHE A 4 -15.95 -4.46 4.37
CA PHE A 4 -14.64 -4.20 4.95
C PHE A 4 -14.26 -2.72 4.78
N VAL A 5 -13.74 -2.10 5.84
CA VAL A 5 -13.32 -0.69 5.85
C VAL A 5 -11.82 -0.61 6.10
N THR A 6 -11.09 0.09 5.24
CA THR A 6 -9.68 0.42 5.44
C THR A 6 -9.55 1.89 5.81
N ILE A 7 -8.90 2.19 6.93
CA ILE A 7 -8.55 3.55 7.32
C ILE A 7 -7.25 3.91 6.60
N ASP A 8 -7.33 4.77 5.58
CA ASP A 8 -6.16 5.19 4.82
C ASP A 8 -5.20 6.03 5.68
N MET A 9 -3.89 5.85 5.48
CA MET A 9 -2.87 6.61 6.18
C MET A 9 -2.51 7.89 5.41
N GLU A 10 -2.67 9.02 6.07
CA GLU A 10 -2.31 10.34 5.56
C GLU A 10 -0.81 10.65 5.82
N ASP A 11 -0.44 11.93 5.95
CA ASP A 11 0.93 12.33 6.27
C ASP A 11 1.35 11.97 7.71
N TYR A 12 2.66 12.07 7.98
CA TYR A 12 3.29 11.67 9.23
C TYR A 12 2.60 12.22 10.49
N SER A 13 2.10 13.45 10.45
CA SER A 13 1.50 14.11 11.63
C SER A 13 0.23 13.42 12.14
N ARG A 14 -0.40 12.60 11.29
CA ARG A 14 -1.65 11.89 11.60
C ARG A 14 -1.42 10.42 11.98
N CYS A 15 -0.23 9.87 11.73
CA CYS A 15 0.03 8.44 11.92
C CYS A 15 -0.42 7.92 13.27
N GLN A 16 0.02 8.56 14.37
CA GLN A 16 -0.31 8.06 15.70
C GLN A 16 -1.83 8.09 15.97
N LYS A 17 -2.50 9.19 15.64
CA LYS A 17 -3.94 9.34 15.85
C LYS A 17 -4.72 8.29 15.04
N THR A 18 -4.32 8.03 13.80
CA THR A 18 -4.93 7.02 12.95
C THR A 18 -4.74 5.61 13.53
N LEU A 19 -3.54 5.30 14.04
CA LEU A 19 -3.28 3.99 14.67
C LEU A 19 -4.05 3.82 15.98
N ASP A 20 -4.19 4.87 16.79
CA ASP A 20 -4.98 4.83 18.02
C ASP A 20 -6.48 4.57 17.72
N ILE A 21 -7.03 5.25 16.71
CA ILE A 21 -8.39 5.02 16.21
C ILE A 21 -8.55 3.57 15.71
N PHE A 22 -7.60 3.09 14.91
CA PHE A 22 -7.61 1.71 14.43
C PHE A 22 -7.62 0.71 15.58
N LYS A 23 -6.73 0.85 16.57
CA LYS A 23 -6.65 -0.03 17.74
C LYS A 23 -7.95 -0.04 18.55
N GLN A 24 -8.60 1.11 18.69
CA GLN A 24 -9.90 1.19 19.35
C GLN A 24 -10.97 0.42 18.57
N LEU A 25 -11.11 0.69 17.28
CA LEU A 25 -12.12 0.04 16.43
C LEU A 25 -11.88 -1.46 16.29
N LYS A 26 -10.62 -1.89 16.22
CA LYS A 26 -10.28 -3.32 16.06
C LYS A 26 -10.65 -4.18 17.27
N LYS A 27 -10.85 -3.58 18.45
CA LYS A 27 -11.39 -4.29 19.64
C LYS A 27 -12.88 -4.62 19.50
N GLU A 28 -13.60 -3.88 18.66
CA GLU A 28 -15.06 -4.00 18.50
C GLU A 28 -15.46 -4.61 17.14
N TYR A 29 -14.61 -4.47 16.13
CA TYR A 29 -14.93 -4.83 14.74
C TYR A 29 -13.83 -5.65 14.08
N ASP A 30 -14.22 -6.74 13.40
CA ASP A 30 -13.28 -7.58 12.64
C ASP A 30 -13.05 -7.13 11.20
N ASN A 31 -13.99 -6.35 10.66
CA ASN A 31 -14.00 -5.87 9.27
C ASN A 31 -13.35 -4.48 9.11
N VAL A 32 -12.33 -4.19 9.92
CA VAL A 32 -11.53 -2.95 9.85
C VAL A 32 -10.06 -3.25 9.65
N GLY A 33 -9.42 -2.49 8.78
CA GLY A 33 -7.98 -2.51 8.52
C GLY A 33 -7.39 -1.11 8.48
N THR A 34 -6.08 -1.01 8.37
CA THR A 34 -5.38 0.29 8.23
C THR A 34 -4.22 0.17 7.24
N VAL A 35 -3.55 1.29 6.99
CA VAL A 35 -2.43 1.40 6.05
C VAL A 35 -1.14 1.73 6.80
N LEU A 36 -0.03 1.11 6.40
CA LEU A 36 1.31 1.47 6.87
C LEU A 36 2.24 1.77 5.68
N GLN A 37 3.19 2.69 5.90
CA GLN A 37 3.97 3.32 4.84
C GLN A 37 5.46 3.00 4.96
N ALA A 38 6.04 2.30 3.97
CA ALA A 38 7.41 1.82 4.02
C ALA A 38 8.48 2.92 4.08
N TYR A 39 8.18 4.13 3.61
CA TYR A 39 9.11 5.25 3.64
C TYR A 39 9.36 5.84 5.04
N LEU A 40 8.55 5.52 6.07
CA LEU A 40 8.75 6.07 7.42
C LEU A 40 9.65 5.16 8.27
N TYR A 41 10.54 5.76 9.06
CA TYR A 41 11.40 5.02 9.98
C TYR A 41 10.61 4.24 11.05
N ARG A 42 9.47 4.79 11.49
CA ARG A 42 8.60 4.22 12.55
C ARG A 42 7.87 2.95 12.14
N THR A 43 7.72 2.67 10.86
CA THR A 43 6.78 1.64 10.37
C THR A 43 7.10 0.23 10.88
N VAL A 44 8.38 -0.08 11.09
CA VAL A 44 8.78 -1.38 11.66
C VAL A 44 8.27 -1.53 13.10
N SER A 45 8.37 -0.48 13.93
CA SER A 45 7.84 -0.55 15.30
C SER A 45 6.32 -0.55 15.31
N ASP A 46 5.68 0.18 14.40
CA ASP A 46 4.22 0.18 14.27
C ASP A 46 3.69 -1.22 13.90
N ILE A 47 4.38 -2.01 13.08
CA ILE A 47 4.00 -3.39 12.78
C ILE A 47 4.08 -4.29 14.01
N GLU A 48 5.15 -4.18 14.80
CA GLU A 48 5.31 -4.97 16.02
C GLU A 48 4.23 -4.62 17.06
N ASP A 49 3.97 -3.33 17.25
CA ASP A 49 2.95 -2.84 18.19
C ASP A 49 1.52 -3.22 17.78
N LEU A 50 1.26 -3.38 16.48
CA LEU A 50 -0.05 -3.82 15.98
C LEU A 50 -0.20 -5.34 15.87
N LYS A 51 0.89 -6.12 16.03
CA LYS A 51 0.90 -7.57 15.76
C LYS A 51 -0.22 -8.34 16.48
N ASP A 52 -0.42 -8.06 17.75
CA ASP A 52 -1.38 -8.77 18.61
C ASP A 52 -2.86 -8.44 18.31
N TYR A 53 -3.11 -7.44 17.46
CA TYR A 53 -4.46 -7.10 17.00
C TYR A 53 -4.90 -7.93 15.78
N HIS A 54 -4.05 -8.84 15.29
CA HIS A 54 -4.23 -9.57 14.04
C HIS A 54 -4.70 -8.66 12.88
N PRO A 55 -3.98 -7.57 12.57
CA PRO A 55 -4.50 -6.52 11.73
C PRO A 55 -4.44 -6.92 10.25
N ASN A 56 -5.50 -6.57 9.52
CA ASN A 56 -5.43 -6.50 8.07
C ASN A 56 -4.75 -5.18 7.68
N LEU A 57 -3.53 -5.28 7.17
CA LEU A 57 -2.73 -4.12 6.79
C LEU A 57 -2.56 -4.03 5.29
N ARG A 58 -2.85 -2.85 4.75
CA ARG A 58 -2.36 -2.45 3.43
C ARG A 58 -0.98 -1.82 3.59
N LEU A 59 0.01 -2.38 2.93
CA LEU A 59 1.37 -1.87 2.93
C LEU A 59 1.63 -1.10 1.63
N VAL A 60 2.06 0.15 1.76
CA VAL A 60 2.38 1.06 0.65
C VAL A 60 3.79 1.63 0.80
N LYS A 61 4.36 2.21 -0.26
CA LYS A 61 5.62 2.98 -0.12
C LYS A 61 5.41 4.26 0.71
N GLY A 62 4.35 5.02 0.42
CA GLY A 62 4.10 6.35 0.95
C GLY A 62 3.71 7.30 -0.19
N ALA A 63 2.88 8.31 0.09
CA ALA A 63 2.31 9.19 -0.93
C ALA A 63 2.53 10.69 -0.67
N TYR A 64 3.11 11.03 0.48
CA TYR A 64 3.31 12.41 0.91
C TYR A 64 4.80 12.80 0.80
N LYS A 65 5.08 14.10 0.77
CA LYS A 65 6.45 14.61 0.83
C LYS A 65 6.79 14.85 2.30
N GLU A 66 7.60 13.97 2.87
CA GLU A 66 8.00 14.02 4.28
C GLU A 66 9.43 14.54 4.46
N SER A 67 9.73 15.02 5.66
CA SER A 67 11.10 15.41 6.05
C SER A 67 12.02 14.19 6.14
N PRO A 68 13.32 14.32 5.77
CA PRO A 68 14.33 13.28 6.03
C PRO A 68 14.49 12.90 7.51
N GLU A 69 14.00 13.73 8.43
CA GLU A 69 13.96 13.44 9.87
C GLU A 69 13.04 12.27 10.24
N VAL A 70 12.02 12.00 9.40
CA VAL A 70 11.00 10.98 9.69
C VAL A 70 10.87 9.92 8.61
N ALA A 71 11.39 10.19 7.41
CA ALA A 71 11.27 9.33 6.25
C ALA A 71 12.61 9.12 5.53
N PHE A 72 12.80 7.91 4.98
CA PHE A 72 13.93 7.58 4.14
C PHE A 72 13.97 8.51 2.90
N PRO A 73 15.05 9.29 2.70
CA PRO A 73 15.17 10.15 1.53
C PRO A 73 15.44 9.36 0.24
N ASP A 74 16.14 8.22 0.38
CA ASP A 74 16.57 7.41 -0.74
C ASP A 74 15.55 6.33 -1.09
N LYS A 75 15.14 6.29 -2.35
CA LYS A 75 14.20 5.28 -2.88
C LYS A 75 14.65 3.85 -2.57
N LYS A 76 15.95 3.57 -2.63
CA LYS A 76 16.50 2.25 -2.34
C LYS A 76 16.16 1.80 -0.92
N ASP A 77 16.28 2.69 0.06
CA ASP A 77 15.98 2.36 1.45
C ASP A 77 14.48 2.18 1.67
N VAL A 78 13.63 2.95 0.97
CA VAL A 78 12.18 2.72 0.93
C VAL A 78 11.85 1.33 0.38
N ASP A 79 12.48 0.94 -0.73
CA ASP A 79 12.23 -0.35 -1.38
C ASP A 79 12.69 -1.53 -0.50
N GLU A 80 13.85 -1.42 0.15
CA GLU A 80 14.35 -2.44 1.09
C GLU A 80 13.49 -2.50 2.36
N ASN A 81 13.08 -1.36 2.92
CA ASN A 81 12.16 -1.36 4.05
C ASN A 81 10.79 -1.93 3.64
N PHE A 82 10.33 -1.70 2.41
CA PHE A 82 9.06 -2.26 1.93
C PHE A 82 9.10 -3.79 1.90
N LYS A 83 10.17 -4.38 1.35
CA LYS A 83 10.40 -5.83 1.38
C LYS A 83 10.43 -6.35 2.81
N LYS A 84 11.16 -5.66 3.71
CA LYS A 84 11.25 -6.01 5.12
C LYS A 84 9.88 -6.06 5.78
N ILE A 85 9.06 -5.02 5.65
CA ILE A 85 7.76 -4.96 6.30
C ILE A 85 6.73 -5.95 5.70
N ILE A 86 6.80 -6.21 4.39
CA ILE A 86 6.00 -7.27 3.75
C ILE A 86 6.34 -8.62 4.38
N LYS A 87 7.63 -8.94 4.50
CA LYS A 87 8.08 -10.19 5.11
C LYS A 87 7.66 -10.30 6.56
N MET A 88 7.87 -9.26 7.35
CA MET A 88 7.48 -9.25 8.77
C MET A 88 5.99 -9.50 8.95
N HIS A 89 5.14 -8.77 8.22
CA HIS A 89 3.69 -8.86 8.42
C HIS A 89 3.10 -10.19 7.93
N LEU A 90 3.62 -10.72 6.81
CA LEU A 90 3.24 -12.04 6.31
C LEU A 90 3.66 -13.18 7.25
N LEU A 91 4.87 -13.12 7.81
CA LEU A 91 5.35 -14.12 8.77
C LEU A 91 4.65 -14.05 10.13
N ASN A 92 4.05 -12.89 10.47
CA ASN A 92 3.14 -12.78 11.61
C ASN A 92 1.80 -13.52 11.39
N GLY A 93 1.55 -14.09 10.20
CA GLY A 93 0.32 -14.83 9.89
C GLY A 93 -0.89 -13.94 9.60
N ASN A 94 -0.67 -12.62 9.50
CA ASN A 94 -1.73 -11.64 9.33
C ASN A 94 -2.06 -11.40 7.85
N TYR A 95 -3.29 -10.95 7.59
CA TYR A 95 -3.71 -10.62 6.23
C TYR A 95 -2.97 -9.39 5.70
N THR A 96 -2.34 -9.53 4.54
CA THR A 96 -1.46 -8.50 3.96
C THR A 96 -1.95 -8.06 2.59
N ALA A 97 -2.34 -6.80 2.44
CA ALA A 97 -2.57 -6.18 1.14
C ALA A 97 -1.29 -5.48 0.65
N VAL A 98 -0.61 -6.06 -0.33
CA VAL A 98 0.61 -5.50 -0.93
C VAL A 98 0.20 -4.51 -2.02
N ALA A 99 0.12 -3.23 -1.66
CA ALA A 99 -0.35 -2.16 -2.54
C ALA A 99 0.82 -1.50 -3.27
N THR A 100 1.13 -2.01 -4.46
CA THR A 100 2.27 -1.54 -5.27
C THR A 100 2.05 -1.79 -6.76
N HIS A 101 2.66 -0.94 -7.60
CA HIS A 101 2.78 -1.16 -9.04
C HIS A 101 4.19 -1.57 -9.46
N ASP A 102 5.08 -1.80 -8.50
CA ASP A 102 6.49 -2.12 -8.73
C ASP A 102 6.69 -3.63 -8.91
N ASP A 103 7.14 -4.05 -10.10
CA ASP A 103 7.36 -5.47 -10.39
C ASP A 103 8.41 -6.11 -9.50
N ALA A 104 9.43 -5.37 -9.06
CA ALA A 104 10.45 -5.93 -8.19
C ALA A 104 9.87 -6.33 -6.83
N ILE A 105 8.93 -5.53 -6.31
CA ILE A 105 8.23 -5.83 -5.04
C ILE A 105 7.22 -6.97 -5.23
N ILE A 106 6.52 -6.99 -6.36
CA ILE A 106 5.57 -8.07 -6.69
C ILE A 106 6.30 -9.41 -6.77
N GLU A 107 7.38 -9.49 -7.55
CA GLU A 107 8.16 -10.73 -7.71
C GLU A 107 8.86 -11.14 -6.40
N TYR A 108 9.36 -10.18 -5.62
CA TYR A 108 9.85 -10.46 -4.26
C TYR A 108 8.76 -11.11 -3.39
N THR A 109 7.55 -10.57 -3.40
CA THR A 109 6.42 -11.10 -2.61
C THR A 109 6.06 -12.51 -3.07
N LYS A 110 6.01 -12.76 -4.39
CA LYS A 110 5.74 -14.08 -4.97
C LYS A 110 6.80 -15.12 -4.57
N GLN A 111 8.07 -14.74 -4.58
CA GLN A 111 9.17 -15.60 -4.13
C GLN A 111 9.05 -15.90 -2.63
N LEU A 112 8.81 -14.87 -1.82
CA LEU A 112 8.66 -15.00 -0.38
C LEU A 112 7.51 -15.93 0.00
N VAL A 113 6.31 -15.75 -0.56
CA VAL A 113 5.16 -16.61 -0.20
C VAL A 113 5.39 -18.07 -0.60
N LYS A 114 6.12 -18.32 -1.69
CA LYS A 114 6.53 -19.66 -2.09
C LYS A 114 7.57 -20.24 -1.14
N GLU A 115 8.59 -19.46 -0.74
CA GLU A 115 9.65 -19.89 0.18
C GLU A 115 9.09 -20.32 1.54
N TYR A 116 8.13 -19.57 2.08
CA TYR A 116 7.56 -19.82 3.41
C TYR A 116 6.22 -20.58 3.38
N ASN A 117 5.80 -21.09 2.22
CA ASN A 117 4.51 -21.81 2.03
C ASN A 117 3.29 -21.01 2.54
N ILE A 118 3.29 -19.69 2.31
CA ILE A 118 2.20 -18.80 2.74
C ILE A 118 1.06 -18.94 1.73
N PRO A 119 -0.19 -19.21 2.19
CA PRO A 119 -1.30 -19.42 1.28
C PRO A 119 -1.70 -18.11 0.58
N ASN A 120 -2.10 -18.21 -0.69
CA ASN A 120 -2.61 -17.07 -1.47
C ASN A 120 -3.86 -16.41 -0.85
N SER A 121 -4.53 -17.08 0.09
CA SER A 121 -5.67 -16.53 0.85
C SER A 121 -5.24 -15.57 1.98
N GLN A 122 -3.97 -15.55 2.37
CA GLN A 122 -3.46 -14.66 3.43
C GLN A 122 -3.05 -13.28 2.88
N PHE A 123 -3.01 -13.09 1.56
CA PHE A 123 -2.58 -11.82 0.99
C PHE A 123 -3.28 -11.50 -0.31
N GLU A 124 -3.20 -10.24 -0.70
CA GLU A 124 -3.65 -9.77 -2.01
C GLU A 124 -2.69 -8.73 -2.56
N PHE A 125 -2.66 -8.58 -3.88
CA PHE A 125 -2.07 -7.42 -4.53
C PHE A 125 -3.12 -6.33 -4.68
N GLN A 126 -2.69 -5.08 -4.54
CA GLN A 126 -3.54 -3.92 -4.79
C GLN A 126 -2.88 -2.92 -5.74
N MET A 127 -3.69 -2.38 -6.64
CA MET A 127 -3.26 -1.35 -7.59
C MET A 127 -4.34 -0.29 -7.76
N LEU A 128 -3.92 0.92 -8.08
CA LEU A 128 -4.83 2.00 -8.45
C LEU A 128 -5.53 1.72 -9.79
N TYR A 129 -6.79 2.13 -9.88
CA TYR A 129 -7.56 2.11 -11.11
C TYR A 129 -6.85 2.86 -12.25
N GLY A 130 -6.88 2.27 -13.45
CA GLY A 130 -6.25 2.81 -14.67
C GLY A 130 -4.74 2.64 -14.77
N ILE A 131 -4.07 2.07 -13.76
CA ILE A 131 -2.60 1.91 -13.76
C ILE A 131 -2.22 0.43 -13.94
N ARG A 132 -1.58 0.12 -15.08
CA ARG A 132 -1.11 -1.24 -15.44
C ARG A 132 -2.22 -2.31 -15.47
N PRO A 133 -3.36 -2.10 -16.17
CA PRO A 133 -4.49 -3.03 -16.18
C PRO A 133 -4.09 -4.45 -16.63
N GLU A 134 -3.21 -4.57 -17.63
CA GLU A 134 -2.69 -5.87 -18.10
C GLU A 134 -1.99 -6.66 -16.98
N ARG A 135 -1.23 -5.98 -16.11
CA ARG A 135 -0.56 -6.61 -14.97
C ARG A 135 -1.56 -7.03 -13.89
N GLN A 136 -2.62 -6.27 -13.69
CA GLN A 136 -3.72 -6.62 -12.77
C GLN A 136 -4.39 -7.92 -13.22
N GLU A 137 -4.75 -8.01 -14.51
CA GLU A 137 -5.33 -9.22 -15.09
C GLU A 137 -4.37 -10.41 -15.01
N GLN A 138 -3.08 -10.18 -15.29
CA GLN A 138 -2.07 -11.22 -15.21
C GLN A 138 -1.99 -11.82 -13.79
N LEU A 139 -1.89 -10.99 -12.76
CA LEU A 139 -1.83 -11.47 -11.37
C LEU A 139 -3.08 -12.26 -10.96
N ALA A 140 -4.25 -11.83 -11.42
CA ALA A 140 -5.50 -12.57 -11.20
C ALA A 140 -5.49 -13.93 -11.90
N ARG A 141 -5.01 -14.01 -13.16
CA ARG A 141 -4.86 -15.28 -13.91
C ARG A 141 -3.81 -16.21 -13.29
N GLU A 142 -2.80 -15.66 -12.63
CA GLU A 142 -1.80 -16.41 -11.85
C GLU A 142 -2.37 -16.98 -10.54
N GLY A 143 -3.62 -16.67 -10.18
CA GLY A 143 -4.30 -17.19 -8.99
C GLY A 143 -4.08 -16.37 -7.72
N TYR A 144 -3.60 -15.13 -7.84
CA TYR A 144 -3.51 -14.20 -6.72
C TYR A 144 -4.81 -13.39 -6.58
N THR A 145 -5.19 -13.09 -5.34
CA THR A 145 -6.23 -12.10 -5.08
C THR A 145 -5.73 -10.73 -5.53
N MET A 146 -6.51 -10.04 -6.37
CA MET A 146 -6.17 -8.75 -6.95
C MET A 146 -7.32 -7.77 -6.75
N ARG A 147 -7.09 -6.69 -6.01
CA ARG A 147 -8.08 -5.63 -5.75
C ARG A 147 -7.65 -4.26 -6.30
N VAL A 148 -8.52 -3.66 -7.11
CA VAL A 148 -8.29 -2.34 -7.69
C VAL A 148 -8.87 -1.25 -6.80
N TYR A 149 -8.07 -0.24 -6.45
CA TYR A 149 -8.53 0.95 -5.73
C TYR A 149 -9.22 1.91 -6.70
N VAL A 150 -10.55 2.04 -6.60
CA VAL A 150 -11.39 2.82 -7.50
C VAL A 150 -11.91 4.08 -6.78
N PRO A 151 -11.30 5.25 -6.99
CA PRO A 151 -11.86 6.51 -6.53
C PRO A 151 -13.07 6.90 -7.39
N TYR A 152 -14.07 7.53 -6.79
CA TYR A 152 -15.24 8.08 -7.49
C TYR A 152 -15.74 9.34 -6.77
N GLY A 153 -16.49 10.20 -7.47
CA GLY A 153 -17.05 11.45 -6.93
C GLY A 153 -16.65 12.68 -7.74
N THR A 154 -17.22 13.83 -7.38
CA THR A 154 -17.04 15.10 -8.11
C THR A 154 -15.74 15.83 -7.74
N ASP A 155 -15.16 15.57 -6.56
CA ASP A 155 -13.90 16.17 -6.11
C ASP A 155 -12.67 15.33 -6.53
N TRP A 156 -12.54 15.10 -7.84
CA TRP A 156 -11.51 14.22 -8.40
C TRP A 156 -10.18 14.93 -8.68
N TYR A 157 -10.18 16.26 -8.78
CA TYR A 157 -9.05 17.03 -9.30
C TYR A 157 -7.81 16.90 -8.41
N GLY A 158 -7.96 17.06 -7.08
CA GLY A 158 -6.84 16.95 -6.13
C GLY A 158 -6.24 15.54 -6.07
N TYR A 159 -7.07 14.51 -6.22
CA TYR A 159 -6.61 13.12 -6.35
C TYR A 159 -5.80 12.93 -7.63
N PHE A 160 -6.33 13.39 -8.77
CA PHE A 160 -5.69 13.24 -10.07
C PHE A 160 -4.34 13.97 -10.16
N MET A 161 -4.26 15.20 -9.65
CA MET A 161 -3.03 15.98 -9.67
C MET A 161 -1.89 15.34 -8.86
N ARG A 162 -2.20 14.72 -7.71
CA ARG A 162 -1.21 13.95 -6.94
C ARG A 162 -0.68 12.75 -7.72
N ARG A 163 -1.56 12.01 -8.40
CA ARG A 163 -1.20 10.86 -9.24
C ARG A 163 -0.34 11.24 -10.46
N LEU A 164 -0.55 12.44 -11.01
CA LEU A 164 0.32 12.99 -12.05
C LEU A 164 1.71 13.34 -11.49
N ALA A 165 1.78 14.02 -10.35
CA ALA A 165 3.03 14.44 -9.73
C ALA A 165 3.91 13.26 -9.27
N GLU A 166 3.31 12.14 -8.90
CA GLU A 166 4.02 10.93 -8.43
C GLU A 166 4.85 10.23 -9.51
N ARG A 167 4.72 10.58 -10.80
CA ARG A 167 5.58 10.04 -11.88
C ARG A 167 5.96 11.14 -12.88
N PRO A 168 7.26 11.48 -13.03
CA PRO A 168 7.73 12.42 -14.05
C PRO A 168 7.31 12.02 -15.48
N ALA A 169 7.24 10.72 -15.76
CA ALA A 169 6.78 10.18 -17.05
C ALA A 169 5.30 10.50 -17.35
N ASN A 170 4.45 10.57 -16.32
CA ASN A 170 3.03 10.93 -16.48
C ASN A 170 2.88 12.43 -16.80
N VAL A 171 3.70 13.28 -16.18
CA VAL A 171 3.75 14.72 -16.48
C VAL A 171 4.23 14.98 -17.91
N ALA A 172 5.28 14.28 -18.36
CA ALA A 172 5.77 14.38 -19.74
C ALA A 172 4.72 13.91 -20.78
N PHE A 173 3.90 12.91 -20.45
CA PHE A 173 2.81 12.44 -21.31
C PHE A 173 1.69 13.48 -21.45
N VAL A 174 1.27 14.12 -20.36
CA VAL A 174 0.25 15.19 -20.38
C VAL A 174 0.75 16.42 -21.14
N LEU A 175 2.00 16.84 -20.92
CA LEU A 175 2.59 17.97 -21.66
C LEU A 175 2.66 17.68 -23.17
N LYS A 176 3.07 16.48 -23.59
CA LYS A 176 3.04 16.09 -25.02
C LYS A 176 1.65 16.14 -25.64
N GLY A 177 0.60 15.89 -24.86
CA GLY A 177 -0.79 16.01 -25.32
C GLY A 177 -1.25 17.45 -25.54
N ILE A 178 -0.71 18.41 -24.79
CA ILE A 178 -1.04 19.84 -24.89
C ILE A 178 -0.26 20.51 -26.04
N PHE A 179 0.99 20.09 -26.29
CA PHE A 179 1.80 20.59 -27.40
C PHE A 179 1.49 19.94 -28.75
N ARG A 180 0.61 18.93 -28.78
CA ARG A 180 -0.05 18.45 -30.01
C ARG A 180 -1.37 19.20 -30.20
N LYS A 181 -1.25 20.49 -30.55
CA LYS A 181 -2.29 21.23 -31.27
C LYS A 181 -1.68 21.79 -32.54
#